data_AF-A0A356H776-F1
#
_entry.id   AF-A0A356H776-F1
#
_cell.length_a   1.000
_cell.length_b   1.000
_cell.length_c   1.000
_cell.angle_alpha   90.00
_cell.angle_beta   90.00
_cell.angle_gamma   90.00
#
_symmetry.space_group_name_H-M   'P 1'
#
loop_
_entity.id
_entity.type
_entity.pdbx_description
1 polymer ?
#
loop_
_entity_poly.entity_id
_entity_poly.type
_entity_poly.pdbx_seq_one_letter_code
_entity_poly.pdbx_strand_id
1 'polypeptide(L)'
;MEYEELKSLWEKYDRKLDNLEDLNKKILIETLSKKPRRKLFLLKYKSIFSIVIYPIILTGLLYPNFKHENIDWKFILGCVFTVSVLVYLIYINLKTYMTFNDLDLSKDSAIESVRKNNKIKSVFKTRYRNALITLPLLYWGIVLIAWNSITFNTLTTILIIGLFILLFLYNLKGPGIHKNMIDRLEKDILELKEYIK
;
A
#
# COMPACT_ATOMS: atom_id res chain seq x y z
N MET A 1 52.33 3.17 40.30
CA MET A 1 51.15 3.74 39.63
C MET A 1 50.35 4.41 40.71
N GLU A 2 50.24 5.74 40.65
CA GLU A 2 49.56 6.49 41.69
C GLU A 2 48.05 6.21 41.61
N TYR A 3 47.38 6.19 42.76
CA TYR A 3 45.95 5.85 42.85
C TYR A 3 45.08 6.73 41.94
N GLU A 4 45.49 7.98 41.73
CA GLU A 4 44.86 8.92 40.82
C GLU A 4 45.00 8.52 39.34
N GLU A 5 46.16 7.99 38.92
CA GLU A 5 46.37 7.48 37.56
C GLU A 5 45.42 6.33 37.28
N LEU A 6 45.30 5.39 38.23
CA LEU A 6 44.46 4.19 38.11
C LEU A 6 42.97 4.55 38.06
N LYS A 7 42.53 5.53 38.84
CA LYS A 7 41.18 6.08 38.80
C LYS A 7 40.87 6.76 37.47
N SER A 8 41.81 7.58 36.96
CA SER A 8 41.63 8.24 35.66
C SER A 8 41.55 7.25 34.49
N LEU A 9 42.31 6.15 34.58
CA LEU A 9 42.31 5.07 33.60
C LEU A 9 40.98 4.32 33.60
N TRP A 10 40.43 4.05 34.79
CA TRP A 10 39.12 3.45 34.97
C TRP A 10 38.00 4.32 34.39
N GLU A 11 37.93 5.61 34.73
CA GLU A 11 36.93 6.53 34.17
C GLU A 11 37.01 6.64 32.64
N LYS A 12 38.21 6.51 32.08
CA LYS A 12 38.42 6.53 30.63
C LYS A 12 37.96 5.24 29.96
N TYR A 13 38.08 4.10 30.64
CA TYR A 13 37.52 2.82 30.15
C TYR A 13 36.00 2.79 30.25
N ASP A 14 35.42 3.29 31.34
CA ASP A 14 33.96 3.43 31.49
C ASP A 14 33.38 4.28 30.36
N ARG A 15 33.95 5.47 30.14
CA ARG A 15 33.51 6.32 29.02
C ARG A 15 33.66 5.66 27.65
N LYS A 16 34.64 4.77 27.46
CA LYS A 16 34.79 4.01 26.21
C LYS A 16 33.73 2.92 26.09
N LEU A 17 33.38 2.25 27.19
CA LEU A 17 32.32 1.25 27.23
C LEU A 17 30.97 1.88 26.94
N ASP A 18 30.64 3.01 27.58
CA ASP A 18 29.39 3.76 27.33
C ASP A 18 29.30 4.17 25.85
N ASN A 19 30.38 4.73 25.31
CA ASN A 19 30.42 5.12 23.89
C ASN A 19 30.27 3.91 22.96
N LEU A 20 30.87 2.76 23.28
CA LEU A 20 30.73 1.54 22.48
C LEU A 20 29.32 0.97 22.56
N GLU A 21 28.68 1.04 23.73
CA GLU A 21 27.29 0.62 23.90
C GLU A 21 26.35 1.49 23.05
N ASP A 22 26.51 2.81 23.12
CA ASP A 22 25.74 3.77 22.31
C ASP A 22 25.95 3.56 20.80
N LEU A 23 27.18 3.30 20.38
CA LEU A 23 27.52 3.06 18.97
C LEU A 23 26.92 1.74 18.49
N ASN A 24 27.01 0.68 19.31
CA ASN A 24 26.40 -0.61 19.02
C ASN A 24 24.88 -0.52 18.94
N LYS A 25 24.22 0.19 19.87
CA LYS A 25 22.77 0.45 19.83
C LYS A 25 22.37 1.16 18.54
N LYS A 26 23.11 2.19 18.13
CA LYS A 26 22.86 2.91 16.85
C LYS A 26 23.00 1.98 15.64
N ILE A 27 24.05 1.18 15.56
CA ILE A 27 24.28 0.24 14.46
C ILE A 27 23.18 -0.84 14.41
N LEU A 28 22.76 -1.36 15.58
CA LEU A 28 21.68 -2.33 15.69
C LEU A 28 20.36 -1.76 15.18
N ILE A 29 19.98 -0.56 15.63
CA ILE A 29 18.76 0.12 15.19
C ILE A 29 18.80 0.39 13.68
N GLU A 30 19.93 0.86 13.15
CA GLU A 30 20.08 1.13 11.72
C GLU A 30 19.96 -0.15 10.88
N THR A 31 20.56 -1.24 11.34
CA THR A 31 20.53 -2.55 10.66
C THR A 31 19.12 -3.16 10.70
N LEU A 32 18.49 -3.20 11.88
CA LEU A 32 17.15 -3.76 12.07
C LEU A 32 16.07 -2.93 11.38
N SER A 33 16.22 -1.59 11.35
CA SER A 33 15.24 -0.70 10.69
C SER A 33 15.36 -0.67 9.16
N LYS A 34 16.48 -1.10 8.57
CA LYS A 34 16.69 -1.10 7.12
C LYS A 34 15.64 -1.90 6.34
N LYS A 35 15.30 -3.10 6.84
CA LYS A 35 14.30 -3.99 6.22
C LYS A 35 12.87 -3.40 6.25
N PRO A 36 12.32 -2.95 7.40
CA PRO A 36 11.00 -2.34 7.44
C PRO A 36 10.96 -0.99 6.71
N ARG A 37 12.02 -0.17 6.75
CA ARG A 37 12.13 1.05 5.93
C ARG A 37 12.03 0.77 4.43
N ARG A 38 12.73 -0.25 3.93
CA ARG A 38 12.64 -0.66 2.52
C ARG A 38 11.23 -1.13 2.15
N LYS A 39 10.57 -1.92 3.01
CA LYS A 39 9.17 -2.33 2.79
C LYS A 39 8.23 -1.12 2.73
N LEU A 40 8.35 -0.17 3.66
CA LEU A 40 7.56 1.06 3.67
C LEU A 40 7.80 1.89 2.41
N PHE A 41 9.05 2.05 1.99
CA PHE A 41 9.39 2.77 0.77
C PHE A 41 8.73 2.15 -0.46
N LEU A 42 8.79 0.81 -0.60
CA LEU A 42 8.12 0.10 -1.70
C LEU A 42 6.61 0.30 -1.68
N LEU A 43 5.97 0.35 -0.51
CA LEU A 43 4.54 0.59 -0.38
C LEU A 43 4.13 2.03 -0.71
N LYS A 44 4.94 3.02 -0.28
CA LYS A 44 4.80 4.43 -0.65
C LYS A 44 4.89 4.58 -2.17
N TYR A 45 5.96 4.03 -2.77
CA TYR A 45 6.20 4.07 -4.20
C TYR A 45 5.08 3.40 -4.99
N LYS A 46 4.67 2.20 -4.59
CA LYS A 46 3.55 1.48 -5.23
C LYS A 46 2.25 2.29 -5.19
N SER A 47 1.98 2.99 -4.08
CA SER A 47 0.76 3.80 -3.92
C SER A 47 0.75 4.99 -4.90
N ILE A 48 1.85 5.74 -5.01
CA ILE A 48 1.97 6.84 -5.98
C ILE A 48 1.95 6.30 -7.41
N PHE A 49 2.76 5.29 -7.71
CA PHE A 49 2.88 4.72 -9.04
C PHE A 49 1.52 4.25 -9.56
N SER A 50 0.70 3.67 -8.69
CA SER A 50 -0.64 3.21 -9.04
C SER A 50 -1.61 4.32 -9.44
N ILE A 51 -1.41 5.56 -8.96
CA ILE A 51 -2.24 6.71 -9.33
C ILE A 51 -2.07 7.03 -10.82
N VAL A 52 -0.86 6.89 -11.35
CA VAL A 52 -0.54 7.22 -12.75
C VAL A 52 -0.80 6.03 -13.67
N ILE A 53 -0.42 4.82 -13.25
CA ILE A 53 -0.52 3.63 -14.10
C ILE A 53 -1.93 3.15 -14.33
N TYR A 54 -2.81 3.18 -13.33
CA TYR A 54 -4.16 2.69 -13.52
C TYR A 54 -4.92 3.48 -14.60
N PRO A 55 -4.93 4.83 -14.60
CA PRO A 55 -5.51 5.60 -15.69
C PRO A 55 -4.88 5.29 -17.06
N ILE A 56 -3.56 5.17 -17.14
CA ILE A 56 -2.86 4.91 -18.42
C ILE A 56 -3.26 3.55 -18.99
N ILE A 57 -3.17 2.48 -18.20
CA ILE A 57 -3.55 1.13 -18.63
C ILE A 57 -5.01 1.10 -19.04
N LEU A 58 -5.88 1.72 -18.25
CA LEU A 58 -7.31 1.67 -18.49
C LEU A 58 -7.70 2.46 -19.74
N THR A 59 -7.07 3.62 -19.97
CA THR A 59 -7.25 4.41 -21.20
C THR A 59 -6.72 3.64 -22.41
N GLY A 60 -5.54 3.04 -22.32
CA GLY A 60 -4.97 2.24 -23.41
C GLY A 60 -5.83 1.03 -23.78
N LEU A 61 -6.41 0.35 -22.78
CA LEU A 61 -7.29 -0.79 -22.99
C LEU A 61 -8.63 -0.38 -23.64
N LEU A 62 -9.16 0.78 -23.25
CA LEU A 62 -10.47 1.24 -23.74
C LEU A 62 -10.36 2.04 -25.04
N TYR A 63 -9.19 2.60 -25.38
CA TYR A 63 -8.95 3.44 -26.55
C TYR A 63 -9.56 2.91 -27.87
N PRO A 64 -9.46 1.61 -28.22
CA PRO A 64 -10.04 1.08 -29.45
C PRO A 64 -11.57 1.26 -29.56
N ASN A 65 -12.26 1.43 -28.44
CA ASN A 65 -13.71 1.60 -28.37
C ASN A 65 -14.16 3.06 -28.52
N PHE A 66 -13.25 4.04 -28.49
CA PHE A 66 -13.54 5.48 -28.66
C PHE A 66 -13.72 5.84 -30.15
N LYS A 67 -14.64 5.15 -30.83
CA LYS A 67 -15.05 5.45 -32.20
C LYS A 67 -16.40 6.17 -32.16
N HIS A 68 -16.64 7.08 -33.10
CA HIS A 68 -17.89 7.86 -33.14
C HIS A 68 -19.13 6.95 -33.22
N GLU A 69 -19.02 5.84 -33.94
CA GLU A 69 -20.04 4.79 -34.09
C GLU A 69 -20.44 4.12 -32.75
N ASN A 70 -19.55 4.13 -31.76
CA ASN A 70 -19.78 3.52 -30.46
C ASN A 70 -20.34 4.49 -29.41
N ILE A 71 -20.44 5.79 -29.73
CA ILE A 71 -20.92 6.81 -28.81
C ILE A 71 -22.44 6.75 -28.73
N ASP A 72 -22.93 6.08 -27.68
CA ASP A 72 -24.34 6.00 -27.30
C ASP A 72 -24.51 6.36 -25.81
N TRP A 73 -25.74 6.47 -25.31
CA TRP A 73 -26.02 6.73 -23.89
C TRP A 73 -25.34 5.71 -22.96
N LYS A 74 -25.22 4.44 -23.40
CA LYS A 74 -24.52 3.37 -22.68
C LYS A 74 -23.03 3.67 -22.53
N PHE A 75 -22.39 4.16 -23.59
CA PHE A 75 -20.99 4.54 -23.58
C PHE A 75 -20.75 5.67 -22.58
N ILE A 76 -21.60 6.70 -22.61
CA ILE A 76 -21.53 7.84 -21.68
C ILE A 76 -21.69 7.35 -20.23
N LEU A 77 -22.67 6.50 -19.96
CA LEU A 77 -22.88 5.92 -18.63
C LEU A 77 -21.67 5.08 -18.17
N GLY A 78 -21.11 4.30 -19.09
CA GLY A 78 -19.90 3.50 -18.84
C GLY A 78 -18.68 4.37 -18.52
N CYS A 79 -18.50 5.49 -19.21
CA CYS A 79 -17.49 6.50 -18.90
C CYS A 79 -17.71 7.10 -17.51
N VAL A 80 -18.94 7.46 -17.15
CA VAL A 80 -19.26 8.01 -15.82
C VAL A 80 -18.89 7.03 -14.71
N PHE A 81 -19.26 5.74 -14.84
CA PHE A 81 -18.89 4.72 -13.85
C PHE A 81 -17.38 4.53 -13.75
N THR A 82 -16.72 4.39 -14.90
CA THR A 82 -15.27 4.21 -14.98
C THR A 82 -14.52 5.37 -14.34
N VAL A 83 -14.86 6.61 -14.71
CA VAL A 83 -14.22 7.82 -14.17
C VAL A 83 -14.49 7.98 -12.68
N SER A 84 -15.72 7.72 -12.22
CA SER A 84 -16.07 7.79 -10.80
C SER A 84 -15.23 6.81 -9.97
N VAL A 85 -15.04 5.58 -10.46
CA VAL A 85 -14.17 4.61 -9.79
C VAL A 85 -12.71 5.05 -9.85
N LEU A 86 -12.22 5.59 -10.97
CA LEU A 86 -10.86 6.10 -11.07
C LEU A 86 -10.59 7.23 -10.05
N VAL A 87 -11.50 8.21 -9.93
CA VAL A 87 -11.39 9.29 -8.95
C VAL A 87 -11.33 8.72 -7.53
N TYR A 88 -12.20 7.77 -7.21
CA TYR A 88 -12.17 7.09 -5.91
C TYR A 88 -10.85 6.34 -5.66
N LEU A 89 -10.31 5.64 -6.68
CA LEU A 89 -9.04 4.93 -6.60
C LEU A 89 -7.86 5.89 -6.40
N ILE A 90 -7.86 7.04 -7.06
CA ILE A 90 -6.85 8.09 -6.87
C ILE A 90 -6.91 8.60 -5.43
N TYR A 91 -8.11 8.95 -4.95
CA TYR A 91 -8.32 9.42 -3.58
C TYR A 91 -7.83 8.41 -2.53
N ILE A 92 -8.20 7.13 -2.64
CA ILE A 92 -7.78 6.12 -1.65
C ILE A 92 -6.28 5.84 -1.72
N ASN A 93 -5.65 5.89 -2.90
CA ASN A 93 -4.20 5.72 -3.02
C ASN A 93 -3.44 6.92 -2.44
N LEU A 94 -3.93 8.15 -2.63
CA LEU A 94 -3.37 9.35 -1.98
C LEU A 94 -3.49 9.25 -0.46
N LYS A 95 -4.67 8.89 0.05
CA LYS A 95 -4.88 8.67 1.49
C LYS A 95 -3.95 7.59 2.05
N THR A 96 -3.75 6.51 1.29
CA THR A 96 -2.82 5.43 1.64
C THR A 96 -1.39 5.94 1.69
N TYR A 97 -0.96 6.70 0.69
CA TYR A 97 0.37 7.31 0.65
C TYR A 97 0.61 8.26 1.82
N MET A 98 -0.33 9.18 2.11
CA MET A 98 -0.25 10.10 3.25
C MET A 98 -0.11 9.33 4.57
N THR A 99 -0.92 8.29 4.77
CA THR A 99 -0.88 7.47 5.99
C THR A 99 0.46 6.72 6.15
N PHE A 100 1.05 6.25 5.04
CA PHE A 100 2.39 5.67 5.08
C PHE A 100 3.47 6.74 5.28
N ASN A 101 3.26 7.95 4.77
CA ASN A 101 4.23 9.03 4.91
C ASN A 101 4.37 9.53 6.34
N ASP A 102 3.27 9.51 7.09
CA ASP A 102 3.25 9.87 8.50
C ASP A 102 4.08 8.94 9.39
N LEU A 103 4.38 7.71 8.94
CA LEU A 103 5.11 6.70 9.72
C LEU A 103 6.62 6.86 9.53
N ASP A 104 7.31 7.29 10.59
CA ASP A 104 8.76 7.50 10.63
C ASP A 104 9.41 6.64 11.73
N LEU A 105 9.91 5.46 11.33
CA LEU A 105 10.57 4.51 12.22
C LEU A 105 11.87 5.05 12.87
N SER A 106 12.41 6.19 12.43
CA SER A 106 13.59 6.83 13.05
C SER A 106 13.25 7.68 14.25
N LYS A 107 12.08 8.30 14.24
CA LYS A 107 11.71 9.38 15.16
C LYS A 107 10.52 9.04 16.03
N ASP A 108 9.64 8.17 15.53
CA ASP A 108 8.44 7.78 16.25
C ASP A 108 8.78 6.86 17.41
N SER A 109 8.14 7.11 18.56
CA SER A 109 8.12 6.12 19.64
C SER A 109 7.43 4.84 19.17
N ALA A 110 7.73 3.70 19.80
CA ALA A 110 7.08 2.43 19.45
C ALA A 110 5.55 2.49 19.58
N ILE A 111 5.02 3.23 20.57
CA ILE A 111 3.58 3.42 20.79
C ILE A 111 2.97 4.22 19.62
N GLU A 112 3.66 5.27 19.18
CA GLU A 112 3.23 6.11 18.07
C GLU A 112 3.28 5.36 16.74
N SER A 113 4.33 4.56 16.51
CA SER A 113 4.47 3.68 15.36
C SER A 113 3.32 2.66 15.26
N VAL A 114 2.93 2.03 16.39
CA VAL A 114 1.78 1.11 16.45
C VAL A 114 0.47 1.85 16.17
N ARG A 115 0.27 3.04 16.74
CA ARG A 115 -0.94 3.86 16.48
C ARG A 115 -1.06 4.23 14.99
N LYS A 116 0.05 4.65 14.36
CA LYS A 116 0.10 4.96 12.92
C LYS A 116 -0.12 3.70 12.07
N ASN A 117 0.41 2.56 12.48
CA ASN A 117 0.16 1.27 11.82
C ASN A 117 -1.32 0.86 11.88
N ASN A 118 -2.00 1.10 12.99
CA ASN A 118 -3.45 0.87 13.10
C ASN A 118 -4.27 1.79 12.17
N LYS A 119 -3.84 3.03 11.96
CA LYS A 119 -4.44 3.89 10.92
C LYS A 119 -4.29 3.26 9.53
N ILE A 120 -3.12 2.70 9.19
CA ILE A 120 -2.90 1.99 7.93
C ILE A 120 -3.89 0.82 7.80
N LYS A 121 -4.05 -0.01 8.83
CA LYS A 121 -5.04 -1.11 8.84
C LYS A 121 -6.46 -0.60 8.55
N SER A 122 -6.86 0.52 9.13
CA SER A 122 -8.19 1.12 8.92
C SER A 122 -8.43 1.60 7.48
N VAL A 123 -7.40 2.18 6.85
CA VAL A 123 -7.45 2.61 5.44
C VAL A 123 -7.60 1.40 4.52
N PHE A 124 -6.83 0.34 4.76
CA PHE A 124 -6.94 -0.90 4.00
C PHE A 124 -8.30 -1.57 4.19
N LYS A 125 -8.82 -1.66 5.42
CA LYS A 125 -10.17 -2.20 5.69
C LYS A 125 -11.24 -1.44 4.89
N THR A 126 -11.15 -0.11 4.86
CA THR A 126 -12.08 0.74 4.10
C THR A 126 -11.93 0.50 2.60
N ARG A 127 -10.68 0.42 2.09
CA ARG A 127 -10.38 0.10 0.69
C ARG A 127 -11.03 -1.21 0.26
N TYR A 128 -10.92 -2.27 1.07
CA TYR A 128 -11.50 -3.58 0.75
C TYR A 128 -13.02 -3.61 0.84
N ARG A 129 -13.60 -2.98 1.86
CA ARG A 129 -15.06 -2.89 1.97
C ARG A 129 -15.64 -2.21 0.73
N ASN A 130 -15.00 -1.12 0.29
CA ASN A 130 -15.45 -0.38 -0.87
C ASN A 130 -15.08 -1.09 -2.19
N ALA A 131 -14.04 -1.94 -2.21
CA ALA A 131 -13.66 -2.75 -3.36
C ALA A 131 -14.79 -3.66 -3.86
N LEU A 132 -15.63 -4.16 -2.94
CA LEU A 132 -16.82 -4.97 -3.26
C LEU A 132 -17.84 -4.20 -4.12
N ILE A 133 -17.87 -2.87 -4.03
CA ILE A 133 -18.77 -2.01 -4.81
C ILE A 133 -18.03 -1.46 -6.03
N THR A 134 -16.80 -1.00 -5.85
CA THR A 134 -16.06 -0.33 -6.92
C THR A 134 -15.64 -1.29 -8.02
N LEU A 135 -15.38 -2.57 -7.72
CA LEU A 135 -14.98 -3.56 -8.73
C LEU A 135 -16.14 -3.93 -9.66
N PRO A 136 -17.35 -4.28 -9.17
CA PRO A 136 -18.51 -4.43 -10.05
C PRO A 136 -18.81 -3.17 -10.83
N LEU A 137 -18.73 -1.99 -10.20
CA LEU A 137 -19.00 -0.72 -10.88
C LEU A 137 -18.01 -0.45 -12.02
N LEU A 138 -16.71 -0.71 -11.80
CA LEU A 138 -15.68 -0.57 -12.83
C LEU A 138 -15.88 -1.58 -13.95
N TYR A 139 -16.19 -2.83 -13.60
CA TYR A 139 -16.44 -3.89 -14.56
C TYR A 139 -17.62 -3.53 -15.48
N TRP A 140 -18.74 -3.11 -14.89
CA TRP A 140 -19.89 -2.62 -15.64
C TRP A 140 -19.54 -1.39 -16.48
N GLY A 141 -18.74 -0.46 -15.95
CA GLY A 141 -18.24 0.69 -16.72
C GLY A 141 -17.49 0.27 -17.99
N ILE A 142 -16.60 -0.71 -17.89
CA ILE A 142 -15.83 -1.25 -19.02
C ILE A 142 -16.76 -1.96 -20.03
N VAL A 143 -17.67 -2.81 -19.57
CA VAL A 143 -18.60 -3.54 -20.43
C VAL A 143 -19.52 -2.58 -21.19
N LEU A 144 -19.99 -1.51 -20.53
CA LEU A 144 -20.83 -0.49 -21.15
C LEU A 144 -20.09 0.34 -22.20
N ILE A 145 -18.82 0.67 -21.97
CA ILE A 145 -17.97 1.35 -22.95
C ILE A 145 -17.74 0.47 -24.18
N ALA A 146 -17.54 -0.83 -23.97
CA ALA A 146 -17.32 -1.80 -25.04
C ALA A 146 -18.63 -2.35 -25.63
N TRP A 147 -19.80 -1.88 -25.20
CA TRP A 147 -21.09 -2.52 -25.49
C TRP A 147 -21.34 -2.70 -26.99
N ASN A 148 -21.13 -1.65 -27.78
CA ASN A 148 -21.38 -1.67 -29.23
C ASN A 148 -20.26 -2.41 -30.00
N SER A 149 -19.09 -2.59 -29.39
CA SER A 149 -17.98 -3.35 -29.98
C SER A 149 -18.10 -4.87 -29.76
N ILE A 150 -18.98 -5.31 -28.86
CA ILE A 150 -19.13 -6.72 -28.49
C ILE A 150 -20.33 -7.32 -29.23
N THR A 151 -20.09 -8.39 -29.98
CA THR A 151 -21.17 -9.24 -30.51
C THR A 151 -21.66 -10.17 -29.41
N PHE A 152 -22.84 -9.91 -28.85
CA PHE A 152 -23.41 -10.71 -27.77
C PHE A 152 -23.98 -12.05 -28.27
N ASN A 153 -23.12 -13.06 -28.30
CA ASN A 153 -23.51 -14.46 -28.47
C ASN A 153 -23.51 -15.18 -27.11
N THR A 154 -24.15 -16.36 -27.03
CA THR A 154 -24.20 -17.15 -25.78
C THR A 154 -22.81 -17.41 -25.20
N LEU A 155 -21.82 -17.72 -26.06
CA LEU A 155 -20.44 -17.98 -25.66
C LEU A 155 -19.73 -16.72 -25.11
N THR A 156 -19.88 -15.57 -25.77
CA THR A 156 -19.26 -14.31 -25.31
C THR A 156 -19.88 -13.83 -24.00
N THR A 157 -21.19 -14.00 -23.83
CA THR A 157 -21.89 -13.64 -22.59
C THR A 157 -21.41 -14.51 -21.42
N ILE A 158 -21.28 -15.83 -21.63
CA ILE A 158 -20.71 -16.74 -20.63
C ILE A 158 -19.27 -16.34 -20.28
N LEU A 159 -18.46 -15.97 -21.28
CA LEU A 159 -17.07 -15.55 -21.06
C LEU A 159 -16.99 -14.26 -20.24
N ILE A 160 -17.81 -13.25 -20.56
CA ILE A 160 -17.92 -11.99 -19.82
C ILE A 160 -18.27 -12.27 -18.35
N ILE A 161 -19.35 -13.02 -18.10
CA ILE A 161 -19.78 -13.39 -16.75
C ILE A 161 -18.70 -14.21 -16.02
N GLY A 162 -18.06 -15.16 -16.71
CA GLY A 162 -16.98 -15.97 -16.16
C GLY A 162 -15.76 -15.13 -15.73
N LEU A 163 -15.35 -14.16 -16.56
CA LEU A 163 -14.30 -13.21 -16.22
C LEU A 163 -14.67 -12.35 -15.01
N PHE A 164 -15.93 -11.92 -14.91
CA PHE A 164 -16.39 -11.17 -13.74
C PHE A 164 -16.24 -11.99 -12.45
N ILE A 165 -16.74 -13.23 -12.45
CA ILE A 165 -16.64 -14.13 -11.30
C ILE A 165 -15.18 -14.38 -10.92
N LEU A 166 -14.31 -14.63 -11.90
CA LEU A 166 -12.89 -14.89 -11.67
C LEU A 166 -12.20 -13.65 -11.06
N LEU A 167 -12.44 -12.47 -11.62
CA LEU A 167 -11.90 -11.20 -11.09
C LEU A 167 -12.42 -10.91 -9.67
N PHE A 168 -13.69 -11.19 -9.42
CA PHE A 168 -14.30 -11.00 -8.11
C PHE A 168 -13.70 -11.94 -7.06
N LEU A 169 -13.56 -13.23 -7.37
CA LEU A 169 -12.93 -14.23 -6.50
C LEU A 169 -11.45 -13.91 -6.25
N TYR A 170 -10.73 -13.43 -7.26
CA TYR A 170 -9.35 -12.98 -7.09
C TYR A 170 -9.25 -11.80 -6.12
N ASN A 171 -10.16 -10.82 -6.24
CA ASN A 171 -10.17 -9.65 -5.35
C ASN A 171 -10.44 -10.02 -3.89
N LEU A 172 -11.30 -11.02 -3.63
CA LEU A 172 -11.58 -11.51 -2.28
C LEU A 172 -10.35 -12.06 -1.54
N LYS A 173 -9.32 -12.51 -2.26
CA LYS A 173 -8.06 -13.00 -1.64
C LYS A 173 -7.08 -11.87 -1.28
N GLY A 174 -7.20 -10.70 -1.91
CA GLY A 174 -6.35 -9.53 -1.68
C GLY A 174 -6.27 -9.06 -0.21
N PRO A 175 -7.38 -8.94 0.54
CA PRO A 175 -7.36 -8.50 1.94
C PRO A 175 -6.45 -9.33 2.84
N GLY A 176 -6.41 -10.66 2.66
CA GLY A 176 -5.61 -11.56 3.50
C GLY A 176 -4.12 -11.31 3.35
N ILE A 177 -3.66 -11.08 2.12
CA ILE A 177 -2.24 -10.81 1.82
C ILE A 177 -1.79 -9.50 2.48
N HIS A 178 -2.59 -8.45 2.35
CA HIS A 178 -2.25 -7.14 2.90
C HIS A 178 -2.36 -7.11 4.43
N LYS A 179 -3.33 -7.81 5.02
CA LYS A 179 -3.41 -7.96 6.48
C LYS A 179 -2.15 -8.64 7.02
N ASN A 180 -1.77 -9.79 6.44
CA ASN A 180 -0.56 -10.52 6.85
C ASN A 180 0.71 -9.67 6.72
N MET A 181 0.79 -8.84 5.69
CA MET A 181 1.91 -7.92 5.49
C MET A 181 1.98 -6.82 6.56
N ILE A 182 0.84 -6.22 6.92
CA ILE A 182 0.77 -5.17 7.95
C ILE A 182 1.03 -5.77 9.33
N ASP A 183 0.52 -6.96 9.62
CA ASP A 183 0.78 -7.67 10.88
C ASP A 183 2.26 -8.05 11.02
N ARG A 184 2.93 -8.43 9.91
CA ARG A 184 4.40 -8.61 9.91
C ARG A 184 5.14 -7.31 10.18
N LEU A 185 4.68 -6.20 9.62
CA LEU A 185 5.29 -4.88 9.85
C LEU A 185 5.12 -4.44 11.30
N GLU A 186 4.00 -4.77 11.94
CA GLU A 186 3.80 -4.54 13.37
C GLU A 186 4.75 -5.37 14.23
N LYS A 187 4.95 -6.65 13.91
CA LYS A 187 5.95 -7.49 14.59
C LYS A 187 7.36 -6.93 14.46
N ASP A 188 7.76 -6.56 13.24
CA ASP A 188 9.07 -5.94 12.97
C ASP A 188 9.25 -4.64 13.81
N ILE A 189 8.19 -3.86 14.05
CA ILE A 189 8.21 -2.64 14.90
C ILE A 189 8.32 -2.99 16.39
N LEU A 190 7.61 -4.02 16.85
CA LEU A 190 7.63 -4.44 18.25
C LEU A 190 8.99 -5.04 18.64
N GLU A 191 9.63 -5.81 17.76
CA GLU A 191 11.00 -6.31 17.96
C GLU A 191 11.98 -5.14 18.11
N LEU A 192 11.87 -4.10 17.29
CA LEU A 192 12.69 -2.88 17.42
C LEU A 192 12.53 -2.19 18.79
N LYS A 193 11.35 -2.27 19.42
CA LYS A 193 11.11 -1.68 20.75
C LYS A 193 11.98 -2.30 21.84
N GLU A 194 12.31 -3.59 21.73
CA GLU A 194 13.11 -4.30 22.74
C GLU A 194 14.56 -3.79 22.80
N TYR A 195 15.05 -3.18 21.72
CA TYR A 195 16.42 -2.67 21.60
C TYR A 195 16.55 -1.14 21.77
N ILE A 196 15.43 -0.43 21.97
CA ILE A 196 15.39 1.04 22.17
C ILE A 196 15.37 1.41 23.67
N LYS A 197 15.19 0.42 24.57
CA LYS A 197 15.37 0.61 26.02
C LYS A 197 16.85 0.65 26.40
#